data_AF-A0A2S3U157-F1
#
_entry.id   AF-A0A2S3U157-F1
#
_cell.length_a   1.000
_cell.length_b   1.000
_cell.length_c   1.000
_cell.angle_alpha   90.00
_cell.angle_beta   90.00
_cell.angle_gamma   90.00
#
_symmetry.space_group_name_H-M   'P 1'
#
loop_
_entity.id
_entity.type
_entity.pdbx_description
1 polymer ?
#
loop_
_entity_poly.entity_id
_entity_poly.type
_entity_poly.pdbx_seq_one_letter_code
_entity_poly.pdbx_strand_id
1 'polypeptide(L)' 'MPFYLADYGIGYLYWQADQTVMVIVNVTTEPRTMTSHDLKLSGVPIKLAQAIQRSLVTQTLGGEQLRLIENFT' A
#
# COMPACT_ATOMS: atom_id res chain seq x y z
N MET A 1 6.32 1.48 -9.02
CA MET A 1 6.68 0.08 -8.68
C MET A 1 5.51 -0.57 -7.95
N PRO A 2 5.00 -1.72 -8.42
CA PRO A 2 3.92 -2.44 -7.75
C PRO A 2 4.42 -3.29 -6.57
N PHE A 3 3.54 -3.53 -5.60
CA PHE A 3 3.68 -4.53 -4.53
C PHE A 3 2.31 -5.11 -4.19
N TYR A 4 2.26 -6.28 -3.56
CA TYR A 4 0.99 -6.96 -3.25
C TYR A 4 0.58 -6.81 -1.79
N LEU A 5 -0.73 -6.77 -1.55
CA LEU A 5 -1.40 -6.86 -0.26
C LEU A 5 -2.04 -8.23 -0.16
N ALA A 6 -1.25 -9.22 0.26
CA ALA A 6 -1.61 -10.63 0.24
C ALA A 6 -2.24 -11.03 -1.11
N ASP A 7 -3.45 -11.60 -1.08
CA ASP A 7 -4.26 -12.01 -2.22
C ASP A 7 -5.39 -11.03 -2.55
N TYR A 8 -5.56 -9.95 -1.77
CA TYR A 8 -6.74 -9.08 -1.85
C TYR A 8 -6.47 -7.67 -2.35
N GLY A 9 -5.21 -7.28 -2.57
CA GLY A 9 -4.93 -5.94 -3.07
C GLY A 9 -3.58 -5.74 -3.73
N ILE A 10 -3.47 -4.61 -4.42
CA ILE A 10 -2.27 -4.20 -5.15
C ILE A 10 -1.93 -2.76 -4.74
N GLY A 11 -0.69 -2.54 -4.37
CA GLY A 11 -0.12 -1.22 -4.12
C GLY A 11 0.77 -0.78 -5.26
N TYR A 12 0.71 0.50 -5.63
CA TYR A 12 1.58 1.12 -6.62
C TYR A 12 2.28 2.33 -6.03
N LEU A 13 3.59 2.41 -6.26
CA LEU A 13 4.42 3.53 -5.85
C LEU A 13 4.80 4.35 -7.09
N TYR A 14 4.47 5.64 -7.07
CA TYR A 14 4.79 6.61 -8.10
C TYR A 14 5.64 7.74 -7.51
N TRP A 15 6.49 8.33 -8.34
CA TRP A 15 7.22 9.56 -8.03
C TRP A 15 6.73 10.64 -8.98
N GLN A 16 6.25 11.74 -8.41
CA GLN A 16 5.92 12.95 -9.15
C GLN A 16 6.82 14.06 -8.64
N ALA A 17 7.84 14.41 -9.43
CA ALA A 17 8.95 15.25 -8.97
C ALA A 17 9.52 14.72 -7.63
N ASP A 18 9.49 15.53 -6.58
CA ASP A 18 10.00 15.16 -5.24
C ASP A 18 8.95 14.49 -4.35
N GLN A 19 7.72 14.28 -4.85
CA GLN A 19 6.62 13.69 -4.09
C GLN A 19 6.51 12.19 -4.36
N THR A 20 6.38 11.42 -3.28
CA THR A 20 6.07 9.99 -3.37
C THR A 20 4.56 9.80 -3.20
N VAL A 21 3.95 9.13 -4.18
CA VAL A 21 2.52 8.86 -4.23
C VAL A 21 2.31 7.35 -4.17
N MET A 22 1.44 6.89 -3.28
CA MET A 22 1.06 5.49 -3.12
C MET A 22 -0.42 5.32 -3.45
N VAL A 23 -0.71 4.44 -4.40
CA VAL A 23 -2.08 4.03 -4.76
C VAL A 23 -2.30 2.63 -4.24
N ILE A 24 -3.38 2.43 -3.48
CA ILE A 24 -3.78 1.14 -2.95
C ILE A 24 -5.13 0.76 -3.55
N VAL A 25 -5.24 -0.47 -4.05
CA VAL A 25 -6.47 -1.01 -4.63
C VAL A 25 -6.86 -2.29 -3.91
N ASN A 26 -8.08 -2.34 -3.35
CA ASN A 26 -8.71 -3.59 -2.94
C ASN A 26 -9.36 -4.22 -4.17
N VAL A 27 -8.96 -5.44 -4.53
CA VAL A 27 -9.55 -6.16 -5.66
C VAL A 27 -10.68 -7.11 -5.22
N THR A 28 -11.05 -7.05 -3.95
CA THR A 28 -12.14 -7.85 -3.36
C THR A 28 -13.29 -6.97 -2.89
N THR A 29 -14.45 -7.57 -2.69
CA THR A 29 -15.66 -6.89 -2.20
C THR A 29 -15.69 -6.72 -0.68
N GLU A 30 -14.80 -7.38 0.04
CA GLU A 30 -14.77 -7.37 1.51
C GLU A 30 -13.81 -6.32 2.06
N PRO A 31 -14.20 -5.58 3.11
CA PRO A 31 -13.25 -4.76 3.85
C PRO A 31 -12.15 -5.60 4.48
N ARG A 32 -10.90 -5.11 4.40
CA ARG A 32 -9.72 -5.79 4.97
C ARG A 32 -8.88 -4.81 5.77
N THR A 33 -8.52 -5.20 6.98
CA THR A 33 -7.54 -4.47 7.80
C THR A 33 -6.15 -5.01 7.50
N MET A 34 -5.27 -4.13 7.01
CA MET A 34 -3.93 -4.53 6.61
C MET A 34 -3.03 -4.81 7.82
N THR A 35 -2.35 -5.93 7.77
CA THR A 35 -1.29 -6.32 8.72
C THR A 35 0.08 -6.23 8.05
N SER A 36 1.14 -6.26 8.86
CA SER A 36 2.52 -6.28 8.33
C SER A 36 2.80 -7.52 7.46
N HIS A 37 2.11 -8.64 7.70
CA HIS A 37 2.27 -9.89 6.96
C HIS A 37 1.64 -9.84 5.56
N ASP A 38 0.66 -8.97 5.36
CA ASP A 38 -0.02 -8.80 4.08
C ASP A 38 0.89 -8.08 3.07
N LEU A 39 1.76 -7.18 3.55
CA LEU A 39 2.59 -6.33 2.71
C LEU A 39 3.76 -7.11 2.08
N LYS A 40 3.63 -7.49 0.81
CA LYS A 40 4.69 -8.18 0.05
C LYS A 40 5.67 -7.17 -0.54
N LEU A 41 6.60 -6.71 0.30
CA LEU A 41 7.54 -5.61 -0.01
C LEU A 41 8.94 -6.07 -0.46
N SER A 42 9.10 -7.33 -0.85
CA SER A 42 10.36 -7.83 -1.40
C SER A 42 10.73 -7.04 -2.66
N GLY A 43 11.91 -6.41 -2.66
CA GLY A 43 12.37 -5.53 -3.75
C GLY A 43 12.08 -4.04 -3.53
N VAL A 44 11.34 -3.67 -2.49
CA VAL A 44 11.16 -2.28 -2.10
C VAL A 44 12.35 -1.80 -1.24
N PRO A 45 12.96 -0.63 -1.52
CA PRO A 45 14.02 -0.09 -0.68
C PRO A 45 13.61 0.00 0.79
N ILE A 46 14.49 -0.39 1.72
CA ILE A 46 14.13 -0.62 3.13
C ILE A 46 13.46 0.59 3.81
N LYS A 47 13.95 1.81 3.56
CA LYS A 47 13.35 3.04 4.12
C LYS A 47 11.92 3.24 3.62
N LEU A 48 11.69 2.97 2.34
CA LEU A 48 10.37 3.07 1.73
C LEU A 48 9.44 1.98 2.24
N ALA A 49 9.94 0.74 2.38
CA ALA A 49 9.15 -0.36 2.95
C ALA A 49 8.69 -0.05 4.38
N GLN A 50 9.56 0.56 5.20
CA GLN A 50 9.23 1.00 6.55
C GLN A 50 8.17 2.11 6.55
N ALA A 51 8.26 3.08 5.64
CA ALA A 51 7.26 4.14 5.48
C ALA A 51 5.88 3.57 5.08
N ILE A 52 5.84 2.65 4.11
CA ILE A 52 4.62 1.94 3.70
C ILE A 52 3.99 1.21 4.89
N GLN A 53 4.80 0.46 5.66
CA GLN A 53 4.32 -0.25 6.84
C GLN A 53 3.69 0.69 7.86
N ARG A 54 4.35 1.81 8.19
CA ARG A 54 3.81 2.81 9.13
C ARG A 54 2.51 3.44 8.64
N SER A 55 2.39 3.67 7.33
CA SER A 55 1.21 4.29 6.74
C SER A 55 0.01 3.35 6.65
N LEU A 56 0.23 2.06 6.37
CA LEU A 56 -0.85 1.13 6.03
C LEU A 56 -1.23 0.14 7.12
N VAL A 57 -0.30 -0.26 8.00
CA VAL A 57 -0.61 -1.27 9.02
C VAL A 57 -1.70 -0.72 9.94
N THR A 58 -2.69 -1.55 10.27
CA THR A 58 -3.93 -1.23 11.01
C THR A 58 -4.97 -0.40 10.26
N GLN A 59 -4.67 0.08 9.05
CA GLN A 59 -5.67 0.75 8.21
C GLN A 59 -6.61 -0.28 7.59
N THR A 60 -7.90 0.01 7.62
CA THR A 60 -8.92 -0.77 6.91
C THR A 60 -9.14 -0.17 5.53
N LEU A 61 -9.03 -1.01 4.50
CA LEU A 61 -9.42 -0.71 3.14
C LEU A 61 -10.82 -1.31 2.91
N GLY A 62 -11.78 -0.49 2.46
CA GLY A 62 -13.11 -0.96 2.11
C GLY A 62 -13.10 -1.88 0.89
N GLY A 63 -14.21 -2.58 0.65
CA GLY A 63 -14.41 -3.38 -0.57
C GLY A 63 -14.37 -2.52 -1.83
N GLU A 64 -13.76 -3.03 -2.90
CA GLU A 64 -13.59 -2.38 -4.20
C GLU A 64 -13.08 -0.93 -4.12
N GLN A 65 -12.30 -0.64 -3.08
CA GLN A 65 -11.83 0.71 -2.80
C GLN A 65 -10.47 0.98 -3.45
N LEU A 66 -10.37 2.16 -4.09
CA LEU A 66 -9.10 2.79 -4.39
C LEU A 66 -8.79 3.85 -3.32
N ARG A 67 -7.56 3.85 -2.83
CA ARG A 67 -7.04 4.88 -1.92
C ARG A 67 -5.76 5.49 -2.47
N LEU A 68 -5.72 6.80 -2.54
CA LEU A 68 -4.53 7.59 -2.87
C LEU A 68 -3.92 8.13 -1.57
N ILE A 69 -2.63 7.94 -1.38
CA ILE A 69 -1.87 8.45 -0.24
C ILE A 69 -0.64 9.16 -0.78
N GLU A 70 -0.55 10.45 -0.51
CA GLU A 70 0.56 11.30 -0.94
C GLU A 70 1.48 11.58 0.25
N ASN A 71 2.78 11.77 -0.01
CA ASN A 71 3.77 12.19 0.99
C ASN A 71 3.84 11.29 2.23
N PHE A 72 3.76 9.97 2.05
CA PHE A 72 3.77 8.98 3.14
C PHE A 72 5.17 8.57 3.62
N THR A 73 6.24 9.11 3.00
CA THR A 73 7.66 8.83 3.28
C THR A 73 8.24 9.72 4.35
#